data_AF-U6DRI6-F1
#
_entry.id   AF-U6DRI6-F1
#
_cell.length_a   1.000
_cell.length_b   1.000
_cell.length_c   1.000
_cell.angle_alpha   90.00
_cell.angle_beta   90.00
_cell.angle_gamma   90.00
#
_symmetry.space_group_name_H-M   'P 1'
#
loop_
_entity.id
_entity.type
_entity.pdbx_description
1 polymer ?
#
loop_
_entity_poly.entity_id
_entity_poly.type
_entity_poly.pdbx_seq_one_letter_code
_entity_poly.pdbx_strand_id
1 'polypeptide(L)'
;MEETVEDPPTSAVLLDHCHFSQVIFNSVEKFYVPGGDVTCYYTLTQHFIPRRKDWIGIFRVGWKTTREYYTFMWVTLPVDLNSESAKQQEVQFKAYYLPKDDEYYQFCYVDQDGVVRGASIPFQFRPENEEDILVVTTQGEVEEIEQHNKELRKENQELKDSCVGLQQQNSDMQAELHKKEEELETLKGTNKELEQQLKAQKDHWETELLQLKEQNQKMSSENEKVGVRVDQLQAQLSTQEKEMEKLVQGDQDKTEQLEHLRKENSQLLLTLAQQRE
;
A
#
# COMPACT_ATOMS: atom_id res chain seq x y z
N MET A 1 59.77 71.23 19.83
CA MET A 1 58.96 70.21 19.15
C MET A 1 58.82 70.70 17.72
N GLU A 2 59.67 70.21 16.83
CA GLU A 2 59.55 70.44 15.39
C GLU A 2 58.79 69.24 14.81
N GLU A 3 57.71 69.53 14.08
CA GLU A 3 56.88 68.56 13.38
C GLU A 3 57.64 68.03 12.16
N THR A 4 57.86 66.73 12.10
CA THR A 4 58.33 66.04 10.89
C THR A 4 57.13 65.62 10.06
N VAL A 5 56.99 66.23 8.89
CA VAL A 5 56.09 65.83 7.81
C VAL A 5 56.63 64.52 7.22
N GLU A 6 55.86 63.43 7.32
CA GLU A 6 56.20 62.15 6.68
C GLU A 6 55.91 62.21 5.17
N ASP A 7 56.95 62.05 4.35
CA ASP A 7 56.81 61.69 2.95
C ASP A 7 56.31 60.23 2.83
N PRO A 8 55.41 59.92 1.89
CA PRO A 8 54.87 58.57 1.75
C PRO A 8 55.94 57.59 1.25
N PRO A 9 55.87 56.31 1.66
CA PRO A 9 56.91 55.34 1.38
C PRO A 9 57.02 55.03 -0.13
N THR A 10 58.28 54.90 -0.56
CA THR A 10 58.78 54.53 -1.90
C THR A 10 58.16 53.25 -2.49
N SER A 11 57.39 52.48 -1.71
CA SER A 11 56.65 51.31 -2.16
C SER A 11 55.49 51.63 -3.11
N ALA A 12 54.98 52.85 -3.11
CA ALA A 12 53.91 53.27 -4.02
C ALA A 12 54.38 53.49 -5.48
N VAL A 13 55.69 53.61 -5.72
CA VAL A 13 56.25 54.01 -7.03
C VAL A 13 56.64 52.80 -7.90
N LEU A 14 56.58 51.56 -7.39
CA LEU A 14 57.06 50.36 -8.09
C LEU A 14 55.96 49.47 -8.71
N LEU A 15 54.69 49.85 -8.61
CA LEU A 15 53.58 49.05 -9.17
C LEU A 15 53.32 49.27 -10.66
N ASP A 16 53.94 50.28 -11.28
CA ASP A 16 53.55 50.69 -12.63
C ASP A 16 53.98 49.72 -13.74
N HIS A 17 54.92 48.81 -13.54
CA HIS A 17 55.50 47.99 -14.64
C HIS A 17 55.58 46.47 -14.36
N CYS A 18 54.53 45.86 -13.78
CA CYS A 18 54.38 44.39 -13.80
C CYS A 18 53.94 43.91 -15.20
N HIS A 19 54.83 43.98 -16.19
CA HIS A 19 54.53 43.59 -17.58
C HIS A 19 54.16 42.11 -17.77
N PHE A 20 54.55 41.23 -16.83
CA PHE A 20 54.38 39.77 -16.90
C PHE A 20 53.11 39.24 -16.23
N SER A 21 52.24 40.10 -15.70
CA SER A 21 50.99 39.70 -15.01
C SER A 21 49.78 40.49 -15.48
N GLN A 22 49.82 40.93 -16.73
CA GLN A 22 48.70 41.65 -17.36
C GLN A 22 47.57 40.70 -17.78
N VAL A 23 47.89 39.41 -17.90
CA VAL A 23 46.95 38.30 -18.11
C VAL A 23 47.12 37.28 -16.99
N ILE A 24 46.01 36.87 -16.38
CA ILE A 24 45.98 35.93 -15.25
C ILE A 24 45.26 34.67 -15.70
N PHE A 25 45.90 33.50 -15.61
CA PHE A 25 45.23 32.23 -15.87
C PHE A 25 44.44 31.77 -14.65
N ASN A 26 43.21 31.33 -14.87
CA ASN A 26 42.27 30.92 -13.83
C ASN A 26 42.00 29.41 -13.93
N SER A 27 41.72 28.78 -12.78
CA SER A 27 41.29 27.38 -12.71
C SER A 27 42.18 26.43 -13.51
N VAL A 28 43.50 26.61 -13.40
CA VAL A 28 44.47 25.73 -14.07
C VAL A 28 44.64 24.49 -13.22
N GLU A 29 44.24 23.35 -13.76
CA GLU A 29 44.41 22.07 -13.10
C GLU A 29 45.88 21.66 -13.05
N LYS A 30 46.27 20.91 -12.02
CA LYS A 30 47.62 20.31 -11.94
C LYS A 30 47.79 19.20 -12.97
N PHE A 31 46.70 18.50 -13.29
CA PHE A 31 46.68 17.36 -14.19
C PHE A 31 45.52 17.49 -15.18
N TYR A 32 45.83 17.32 -16.46
CA TYR A 32 44.83 17.19 -17.52
C TYR A 32 44.82 15.77 -18.04
N VAL A 33 43.62 15.20 -18.20
CA VAL A 33 43.45 13.82 -18.68
C VAL A 33 43.92 13.70 -20.13
N PRO A 34 44.87 12.80 -20.44
CA PRO A 34 45.31 12.56 -21.82
C PRO A 34 44.14 12.17 -22.74
N GLY A 35 44.07 12.78 -23.92
CA GLY A 35 43.02 12.52 -24.90
C GLY A 35 41.73 13.35 -24.73
N GLY A 36 41.62 14.15 -23.66
CA GLY A 36 40.58 15.16 -23.51
C GLY A 36 40.97 16.52 -24.11
N ASP A 37 39.99 17.29 -24.57
CA ASP A 37 40.19 18.71 -24.90
C ASP A 37 40.45 19.49 -23.60
N VAL A 38 41.30 20.53 -23.66
CA VAL A 38 41.61 21.39 -22.51
C VAL A 38 41.10 22.80 -22.74
N THR A 39 40.24 23.27 -21.86
CA THR A 39 39.78 24.66 -21.83
C THR A 39 40.68 25.47 -20.89
N CYS A 40 41.34 26.47 -21.44
CA CYS A 40 42.19 27.40 -20.72
C CYS A 40 41.41 28.67 -20.41
N TYR A 41 41.19 28.97 -19.13
CA TYR A 41 40.53 30.18 -18.68
C TYR A 41 41.55 31.25 -18.30
N TYR A 42 41.29 32.50 -18.68
CA TYR A 42 42.16 33.61 -18.35
C TYR A 42 41.39 34.91 -18.22
N THR A 43 41.95 35.84 -17.44
CA THR A 43 41.41 37.17 -17.19
C THR A 43 42.39 38.23 -17.64
N LEU A 44 41.88 39.24 -18.35
CA LEU A 44 42.65 40.41 -18.77
C LEU A 44 42.55 41.50 -17.68
N THR A 45 43.68 42.07 -17.27
CA THR A 45 43.69 43.16 -16.27
C THR A 45 43.18 44.47 -16.86
N GLN A 46 42.74 45.41 -15.99
CA GLN A 46 42.00 46.62 -16.40
C GLN A 46 42.70 47.52 -17.44
N HIS A 47 44.03 47.49 -17.50
CA HIS A 47 44.82 48.32 -18.42
C HIS A 47 45.39 47.55 -19.61
N PHE A 48 45.06 46.27 -19.75
CA PHE A 48 45.55 45.44 -20.84
C PHE A 48 44.57 45.43 -22.02
N ILE A 49 45.07 45.76 -23.22
CA ILE A 49 44.28 45.80 -24.44
C ILE A 49 44.70 44.61 -25.32
N PRO A 50 43.86 43.58 -25.48
CA PRO A 50 44.19 42.42 -26.30
C PRO A 50 44.20 42.79 -27.79
N ARG A 51 45.07 42.15 -28.58
CA ARG A 51 45.20 42.37 -30.03
C ARG A 51 44.89 41.11 -30.82
N ARG A 52 44.51 41.28 -32.09
CA ARG A 52 44.10 40.19 -33.00
C ARG A 52 45.17 39.12 -33.25
N LYS A 53 46.44 39.44 -32.97
CA LYS A 53 47.59 38.54 -33.13
C LYS A 53 48.18 38.12 -31.79
N ASP A 54 47.46 38.33 -30.70
CA ASP A 54 47.81 37.74 -29.42
C ASP A 54 47.38 36.26 -29.42
N TRP A 55 48.09 35.43 -28.68
CA TRP A 55 47.87 33.99 -28.65
C TRP A 55 48.27 33.41 -27.31
N ILE A 56 47.66 32.28 -26.96
CA ILE A 56 48.01 31.49 -25.78
C ILE A 56 48.70 30.23 -26.27
N GLY A 57 49.91 29.99 -25.78
CA GLY A 57 50.69 28.80 -26.08
C GLY A 57 50.78 27.87 -24.89
N ILE A 58 50.90 26.58 -25.16
CA ILE A 58 51.35 25.58 -24.18
C ILE A 58 52.85 25.44 -24.35
N PHE A 59 53.60 25.67 -23.28
CA PHE A 59 55.06 25.60 -23.27
C PHE A 59 55.53 24.60 -22.24
N ARG A 60 56.56 23.82 -22.58
CA ARG A 60 57.27 23.00 -21.60
C ARG A 60 57.98 23.93 -20.61
N VAL A 61 57.88 23.65 -19.31
CA VAL A 61 58.54 24.44 -18.27
C VAL A 61 60.05 24.49 -18.53
N GLY A 62 60.63 25.68 -18.44
CA GLY A 62 62.05 25.93 -18.77
C GLY A 62 62.32 26.39 -20.22
N TRP A 63 61.26 26.68 -21.00
CA TRP A 63 61.36 27.32 -22.32
C TRP A 63 62.17 28.64 -22.27
N LYS A 64 62.90 28.96 -23.34
CA LYS A 64 63.75 30.18 -23.40
C LYS A 64 63.19 31.26 -24.32
N THR A 65 62.52 30.87 -25.39
CA THR A 65 61.87 31.79 -26.34
C THR A 65 60.43 31.40 -26.63
N THR A 66 59.60 32.38 -26.99
CA THR A 66 58.21 32.18 -27.42
C THR A 66 58.07 31.33 -28.68
N ARG A 67 59.17 31.02 -29.38
CA ARG A 67 59.19 30.08 -30.52
C ARG A 67 59.18 28.60 -30.10
N GLU A 68 59.37 28.30 -28.82
CA GLU A 68 59.39 26.94 -28.26
C GLU A 68 57.99 26.48 -27.81
N TYR A 69 56.91 27.07 -28.33
CA TYR A 69 55.57 26.61 -28.02
C TYR A 69 55.37 25.18 -28.56
N TYR A 70 54.66 24.36 -27.79
CA TYR A 70 54.24 23.02 -28.23
C TYR A 70 53.05 23.14 -29.19
N THR A 71 52.02 23.84 -28.73
CA THR A 71 50.83 24.19 -29.50
C THR A 71 50.32 25.56 -29.07
N PHE A 72 49.48 26.19 -29.87
CA PHE A 72 48.95 27.51 -29.58
C PHE A 72 47.53 27.69 -30.11
N MET A 73 46.83 28.66 -29.53
CA MET A 73 45.54 29.13 -30.01
C MET A 73 45.53 30.66 -30.02
N TRP A 74 44.97 31.25 -31.07
CA TRP A 74 44.75 32.70 -31.14
C TRP A 74 43.74 33.14 -30.08
N VAL A 75 43.98 34.31 -29.50
CA VAL A 75 43.08 34.91 -28.53
C VAL A 75 41.79 35.37 -29.21
N THR A 76 40.66 34.94 -28.66
CA THR A 76 39.34 35.45 -29.06
C THR A 76 39.17 36.84 -28.44
N LEU A 77 38.90 37.85 -29.28
CA LEU A 77 38.67 39.21 -28.77
C LEU A 77 37.28 39.31 -28.12
N PRO A 78 37.16 39.94 -26.93
CA PRO A 78 35.86 40.20 -26.32
C PRO A 78 35.01 41.09 -27.23
N VAL A 79 33.71 40.77 -27.35
CA VAL A 79 32.77 41.57 -28.16
C VAL A 79 32.50 42.92 -27.51
N ASP A 80 32.49 43.00 -26.17
CA ASP A 80 32.33 44.22 -25.38
C ASP A 80 33.40 44.34 -24.30
N LEU A 81 34.37 45.24 -24.45
CA LEU A 81 35.48 45.44 -23.51
C LEU A 81 35.07 46.09 -22.17
N ASN A 82 33.83 46.59 -22.06
CA ASN A 82 33.35 47.37 -20.91
C ASN A 82 32.41 46.61 -19.95
N SER A 83 32.08 45.33 -20.21
CA SER A 83 31.24 44.56 -19.28
C SER A 83 32.09 43.80 -18.26
N GLU A 84 31.69 43.82 -16.98
CA GLU A 84 32.32 43.02 -15.92
C GLU A 84 32.32 41.50 -16.24
N SER A 85 31.31 41.03 -16.98
CA SER A 85 31.19 39.65 -17.46
C SER A 85 32.11 39.30 -18.64
N ALA A 86 32.72 40.29 -19.30
CA ALA A 86 33.66 40.08 -20.40
C ALA A 86 35.13 39.94 -19.94
N LYS A 87 35.40 39.96 -18.63
CA LYS A 87 36.76 39.87 -18.11
C LYS A 87 37.32 38.45 -18.12
N GLN A 88 36.49 37.43 -17.94
CA GLN A 88 36.90 36.03 -18.03
C GLN A 88 36.73 35.55 -19.46
N GLN A 89 37.84 35.15 -20.06
CA GLN A 89 37.95 34.65 -21.41
C GLN A 89 38.38 33.18 -21.36
N GLU A 90 38.09 32.45 -22.44
CA GLU A 90 38.48 31.05 -22.57
C GLU A 90 39.02 30.77 -23.97
N VAL A 91 39.90 29.77 -24.04
CA VAL A 91 40.36 29.20 -25.30
C VAL A 91 40.49 27.70 -25.16
N GLN A 92 40.04 26.95 -26.17
CA GLN A 92 40.04 25.50 -26.15
C GLN A 92 41.17 24.92 -27.00
N PHE A 93 42.01 24.09 -26.37
CA PHE A 93 43.02 23.28 -27.04
C PHE A 93 42.46 21.89 -27.33
N LYS A 94 42.49 21.48 -28.60
CA LYS A 94 42.01 20.16 -29.01
C LYS A 94 42.99 19.06 -28.61
N ALA A 95 42.47 17.96 -28.10
CA ALA A 95 43.22 16.82 -27.59
C ALA A 95 44.32 16.33 -28.54
N TYR A 96 44.05 16.34 -29.85
CA TYR A 96 44.99 15.90 -30.89
C TYR A 96 46.29 16.71 -30.93
N TYR A 97 46.28 17.97 -30.49
CA TYR A 97 47.46 18.86 -30.48
C TYR A 97 48.15 18.93 -29.11
N LEU A 98 47.68 18.20 -28.10
CA LEU A 98 48.23 18.25 -26.75
C LEU A 98 49.45 17.33 -26.60
N PRO A 99 50.38 17.67 -25.70
CA PRO A 99 51.47 16.78 -25.30
C PRO A 99 51.02 15.40 -24.85
N LYS A 100 51.87 14.39 -25.09
CA LYS A 100 51.63 12.98 -24.76
C LYS A 100 52.70 12.40 -23.83
N ASP A 101 53.65 13.23 -23.41
CA ASP A 101 54.67 12.90 -22.43
C ASP A 101 54.25 13.38 -21.03
N ASP A 102 55.04 13.02 -20.03
CA ASP A 102 54.84 13.34 -18.61
C ASP A 102 55.62 14.60 -18.19
N GLU A 103 56.02 15.45 -19.13
CA GLU A 103 56.73 16.69 -18.82
C GLU A 103 55.78 17.74 -18.22
N TYR A 104 56.36 18.70 -17.49
CA TYR A 104 55.60 19.84 -16.99
C TYR A 104 55.42 20.90 -18.07
N TYR A 105 54.19 21.37 -18.23
CA TYR A 105 53.80 22.42 -19.15
C TYR A 105 53.14 23.57 -18.41
N GLN A 106 53.04 24.73 -19.06
CA GLN A 106 52.30 25.88 -18.58
C GLN A 106 51.68 26.63 -19.76
N PHE A 107 50.59 27.35 -19.51
CA PHE A 107 50.05 28.30 -20.47
C PHE A 107 50.87 29.59 -20.40
N CYS A 108 51.17 30.19 -21.55
CA CYS A 108 51.74 31.52 -21.64
C CYS A 108 50.91 32.36 -22.63
N TYR A 109 50.50 33.55 -22.21
CA TYR A 109 49.89 34.53 -23.09
C TYR A 109 50.99 35.35 -23.75
N VAL A 110 51.05 35.34 -25.08
CA VAL A 110 52.03 36.07 -25.89
C VAL A 110 51.31 37.11 -26.73
N ASP A 111 51.76 38.35 -26.65
CA ASP A 111 51.17 39.42 -27.44
C ASP A 111 51.71 39.49 -28.88
N GLN A 112 51.11 40.35 -29.70
CA GLN A 112 51.54 40.58 -31.09
C GLN A 112 53.02 40.97 -31.25
N ASP A 113 53.64 41.56 -30.23
CA ASP A 113 55.06 41.95 -30.26
C ASP A 113 55.99 40.81 -29.80
N GLY A 114 55.42 39.65 -29.43
CA GLY A 114 56.14 38.48 -28.95
C GLY A 114 56.48 38.53 -27.46
N VAL A 115 55.89 39.45 -26.70
CA VAL A 115 56.12 39.62 -25.26
C VAL A 115 55.15 38.76 -24.46
N VAL A 116 55.66 38.06 -23.45
CA VAL A 116 54.81 37.27 -22.54
C VAL A 116 54.13 38.18 -21.52
N ARG A 117 52.80 38.12 -21.48
CA ARG A 117 51.93 38.97 -20.64
C ARG A 117 51.32 38.23 -19.44
N GLY A 118 51.47 36.92 -19.39
CA GLY A 118 51.01 36.06 -18.31
C GLY A 118 51.53 34.63 -18.48
N ALA A 119 51.72 33.92 -17.37
CA ALA A 119 52.07 32.51 -17.34
C ALA A 119 51.28 31.79 -16.23
N SER A 120 50.79 30.57 -16.49
CA SER A 120 50.06 29.77 -15.50
C SER A 120 50.99 29.05 -14.53
N ILE A 121 50.40 28.45 -13.50
CA ILE A 121 51.08 27.39 -12.76
C ILE A 121 51.40 26.19 -13.68
N PRO A 122 52.45 25.41 -13.40
CA PRO A 122 52.75 24.18 -14.13
C PRO A 122 51.69 23.09 -13.98
N PHE A 123 51.53 22.28 -15.02
CA PHE A 123 50.63 21.14 -15.08
C PHE A 123 51.19 20.01 -15.97
N GLN A 124 50.64 18.80 -15.85
CA GLN A 124 51.02 17.64 -16.66
C GLN A 124 49.81 17.03 -17.37
N PHE A 125 50.06 16.32 -18.47
CA PHE A 125 49.04 15.52 -19.15
C PHE A 125 49.11 14.07 -18.65
N ARG A 126 48.53 13.80 -17.48
CA ARG A 126 48.45 12.46 -16.88
C ARG A 126 47.17 12.29 -16.06
N PRO A 127 46.70 11.05 -15.84
CA PRO A 127 45.66 10.78 -14.86
C PRO A 127 46.11 11.19 -13.45
N GLU A 128 45.17 11.65 -12.64
CA GLU A 128 45.39 11.84 -11.21
C GLU A 128 45.53 10.46 -10.55
N ASN A 129 46.66 10.19 -9.90
CA ASN A 129 46.92 8.92 -9.21
C ASN A 129 46.59 9.08 -7.73
N GLU A 130 45.91 8.09 -7.13
CA GLU A 130 45.52 8.08 -5.70
C GLU A 130 46.72 8.20 -4.74
N GLU A 131 47.93 7.84 -5.20
CA GLU A 131 49.18 7.95 -4.42
C GLU A 131 49.61 9.40 -4.13
N ASP A 132 49.09 10.40 -4.87
CA ASP A 132 49.36 11.82 -4.63
C ASP A 132 48.42 12.42 -3.53
N ILE A 133 47.49 11.63 -2.98
CA ILE A 133 46.54 12.05 -1.94
C ILE A 133 47.00 11.55 -0.56
N LEU A 134 47.76 12.36 0.17
CA LEU A 134 48.06 12.10 1.58
C LEU A 134 46.91 12.58 2.46
N VAL A 135 46.04 11.67 2.87
CA VAL A 135 45.01 11.97 3.86
C VAL A 135 45.65 12.03 5.26
N VAL A 136 45.84 13.23 5.78
CA VAL A 136 46.32 13.46 7.15
C VAL A 136 45.11 13.62 8.07
N THR A 137 44.74 12.54 8.76
CA THR A 137 43.80 12.59 9.90
C THR A 137 44.56 12.60 11.22
N THR A 138 44.04 13.31 12.22
CA THR A 138 44.63 13.28 13.56
C THR A 138 44.26 11.98 14.27
N GLN A 139 45.12 11.48 15.15
CA GLN A 139 44.89 10.20 15.82
C GLN A 139 43.62 10.18 16.68
N GLY A 140 43.23 11.32 17.26
CA GLY A 140 41.98 11.46 18.01
C GLY A 140 40.73 11.27 17.15
N GLU A 141 40.73 11.80 15.92
CA GLU A 141 39.60 11.64 14.98
C GLU A 141 39.42 10.17 14.58
N VAL A 142 40.51 9.42 14.43
CA VAL A 142 40.46 7.99 14.11
C VAL A 142 39.83 7.19 15.26
N GLU A 143 40.25 7.46 16.50
CA GLU A 143 39.70 6.80 17.70
C GLU A 143 38.20 7.08 17.88
N GLU A 144 37.76 8.32 17.64
CA GLU A 144 36.34 8.69 17.68
C GLU A 144 35.52 7.97 16.60
N ILE A 145 36.04 7.91 15.37
CA ILE A 145 35.41 7.20 14.25
C ILE A 145 35.32 5.69 14.53
N GLU A 146 36.34 5.09 15.13
CA GLU A 146 36.33 3.67 15.51
C GLU A 146 35.30 3.38 16.60
N GLN A 147 35.24 4.22 17.64
CA GLN A 147 34.26 4.13 18.72
C GLN A 147 32.84 4.23 18.14
N HIS A 148 32.58 5.23 17.31
CA HIS A 148 31.27 5.44 16.70
C HIS A 148 30.87 4.28 15.77
N ASN A 149 31.80 3.76 14.98
CA ASN A 149 31.56 2.57 14.15
C ASN A 149 31.21 1.34 14.98
N LYS A 150 31.81 1.18 16.16
CA LYS A 150 31.51 0.06 17.06
C LYS A 150 30.09 0.17 17.63
N GLU A 151 29.67 1.38 18.01
CA GLU A 151 28.31 1.66 18.48
C GLU A 151 27.28 1.41 17.37
N LEU A 152 27.50 1.94 16.17
CA LEU A 152 26.63 1.72 15.01
C LEU A 152 26.49 0.25 14.63
N ARG A 153 27.57 -0.53 14.75
CA ARG A 153 27.51 -1.99 14.51
C ARG A 153 26.66 -2.70 15.55
N LYS A 154 26.75 -2.29 16.81
CA LYS A 154 25.95 -2.86 17.89
C LYS A 154 24.46 -2.55 17.68
N GLU A 155 24.13 -1.31 17.39
CA GLU A 155 22.75 -0.89 17.11
C GLU A 155 22.18 -1.61 15.88
N ASN A 156 22.98 -1.75 14.81
CA ASN A 156 22.57 -2.55 13.65
C ASN A 156 22.26 -4.00 14.00
N GLN A 157 23.05 -4.61 14.88
CA GLN A 157 22.81 -5.98 15.32
C GLN A 157 21.52 -6.09 16.13
N GLU A 158 21.30 -5.16 17.08
CA GLU A 158 20.07 -5.11 17.88
C GLU A 158 18.82 -4.89 17.01
N LEU A 159 18.90 -4.00 16.02
CA LEU A 159 17.83 -3.77 15.04
C LEU A 159 17.56 -5.02 14.20
N LYS A 160 18.61 -5.73 13.77
CA LYS A 160 18.47 -6.96 12.99
C LYS A 160 17.79 -8.07 13.80
N ASP A 161 18.19 -8.24 15.05
CA ASP A 161 17.59 -9.21 15.96
C ASP A 161 16.11 -8.87 16.26
N SER A 162 15.81 -7.58 16.44
CA SER A 162 14.43 -7.09 16.59
C SER A 162 13.58 -7.35 15.35
N CYS A 163 14.13 -7.11 14.16
CA CYS A 163 13.45 -7.37 12.90
C CYS A 163 13.10 -8.85 12.71
N VAL A 164 14.02 -9.75 13.06
CA VAL A 164 13.77 -11.20 13.05
C VAL A 164 12.67 -11.57 14.06
N GLY A 165 12.71 -11.01 15.27
CA GLY A 165 11.69 -11.24 16.29
C GLY A 165 10.29 -10.80 15.84
N LEU A 166 10.18 -9.60 15.26
CA LEU A 166 8.91 -9.09 14.71
C LEU A 166 8.42 -9.93 13.53
N GLN A 167 9.32 -10.39 12.68
CA GLN A 167 8.96 -11.24 11.54
C GLN A 167 8.41 -12.60 12.01
N GLN A 168 9.00 -13.19 13.05
CA GLN A 168 8.49 -14.41 13.66
C GLN A 168 7.11 -14.19 14.28
N GLN A 169 6.93 -13.14 15.08
CA GLN A 169 5.63 -12.81 15.67
C GLN A 169 4.54 -12.59 14.63
N ASN A 170 4.87 -11.94 13.52
CA ASN A 170 3.92 -11.72 12.43
C ASN A 170 3.55 -13.04 11.73
N SER A 171 4.53 -13.94 11.53
CA SER A 171 4.27 -15.28 11.00
C SER A 171 3.37 -16.10 11.93
N ASP A 172 3.62 -16.07 13.24
CA ASP A 172 2.83 -16.81 14.23
C ASP A 172 1.39 -16.28 14.27
N MET A 173 1.23 -14.95 14.25
CA MET A 173 -0.09 -14.32 14.25
C MET A 173 -0.88 -14.58 12.96
N GLN A 174 -0.21 -14.64 11.80
CA GLN A 174 -0.85 -15.07 10.54
C GLN A 174 -1.31 -16.53 10.60
N ALA A 175 -0.52 -17.42 11.21
CA ALA A 175 -0.92 -18.82 11.38
C ALA A 175 -2.13 -18.97 12.31
N GLU A 176 -2.18 -18.23 13.41
CA GLU A 176 -3.36 -18.21 14.29
C GLU A 176 -4.60 -17.65 13.58
N LEU A 177 -4.43 -16.59 12.79
CA LEU A 177 -5.52 -15.99 12.04
C LEU A 177 -6.10 -16.99 11.03
N HIS A 178 -5.25 -17.67 10.27
CA HIS A 178 -5.68 -18.70 9.31
C HIS A 178 -6.44 -19.83 10.01
N LYS A 179 -5.95 -20.30 11.17
CA LYS A 179 -6.64 -21.33 11.97
C LYS A 179 -8.01 -20.84 12.43
N LYS A 180 -8.13 -19.57 12.84
CA LYS A 180 -9.41 -18.98 13.26
C LYS A 180 -10.38 -18.83 12.08
N GLU A 181 -9.89 -18.53 10.89
CA GLU A 181 -10.70 -18.49 9.67
C GLU A 181 -11.26 -19.87 9.31
N GLU A 182 -10.45 -20.93 9.40
CA GLU A 182 -10.90 -22.31 9.20
C GLU A 182 -11.95 -22.74 10.26
N GLU A 183 -11.71 -22.44 11.54
CA GLU A 183 -12.68 -22.68 12.62
C GLU A 183 -14.00 -21.95 12.36
N LEU A 184 -13.95 -20.72 11.85
CA LEU A 184 -15.14 -19.93 11.55
C LEU A 184 -15.90 -20.48 10.34
N GLU A 185 -15.22 -20.95 9.31
CA GLU A 185 -15.85 -21.53 8.12
C GLU A 185 -16.51 -22.88 8.45
N THR A 186 -15.85 -23.71 9.25
CA THR A 186 -16.44 -24.97 9.74
C THR A 186 -17.68 -24.70 10.60
N LEU A 187 -17.65 -23.70 11.49
CA LEU A 187 -18.79 -23.32 12.33
C LEU A 187 -19.95 -22.75 11.50
N LYS A 188 -19.67 -21.97 10.44
CA LYS A 188 -20.70 -21.52 9.50
C LYS A 188 -21.35 -22.69 8.78
N GLY A 189 -20.56 -23.67 8.34
CA GLY A 189 -21.05 -24.88 7.70
C GLY A 189 -22.00 -25.68 8.59
N THR A 190 -21.60 -25.92 9.84
CA THR A 190 -22.45 -26.63 10.82
C THR A 190 -23.72 -25.86 11.17
N ASN A 191 -23.63 -24.53 11.28
CA ASN A 191 -24.79 -23.70 11.56
C ASN A 191 -25.81 -23.74 10.40
N LYS A 192 -25.33 -23.66 9.16
CA LYS A 192 -26.18 -23.81 7.96
C LYS A 192 -26.86 -25.18 7.89
N GLU A 193 -26.15 -26.26 8.24
CA GLU A 193 -26.71 -27.60 8.31
C GLU A 193 -27.80 -27.70 9.39
N LEU A 194 -27.55 -27.14 10.58
CA LEU A 194 -28.53 -27.09 11.67
C LEU A 194 -29.78 -26.29 11.28
N GLU A 195 -29.62 -25.15 10.61
CA GLU A 195 -30.75 -24.36 10.10
C GLU A 195 -31.60 -25.15 9.11
N GLN A 196 -30.96 -25.93 8.22
CA GLN A 196 -31.67 -26.80 7.27
C GLN A 196 -32.42 -27.92 7.99
N GLN A 197 -31.80 -28.57 8.97
CA GLN A 197 -32.45 -29.61 9.77
C GLN A 197 -33.64 -29.07 10.56
N LEU A 198 -33.49 -27.90 11.19
CA LEU A 198 -34.57 -27.24 11.93
C LEU A 198 -35.74 -26.90 11.00
N LYS A 199 -35.44 -26.40 9.80
CA LYS A 199 -36.46 -26.12 8.78
C LYS A 199 -37.17 -27.39 8.32
N ALA A 200 -36.43 -28.44 8.00
CA ALA A 200 -37.02 -29.72 7.59
C ALA A 200 -37.91 -30.32 8.69
N GLN A 201 -37.47 -30.22 9.95
CA GLN A 201 -38.26 -30.68 11.09
C GLN A 201 -39.54 -29.85 11.27
N LYS A 202 -39.44 -28.53 11.10
CA LYS A 202 -40.61 -27.64 11.15
C LYS A 202 -41.62 -27.97 10.05
N ASP A 203 -41.16 -28.12 8.81
CA ASP A 203 -42.01 -28.46 7.66
C ASP A 203 -42.68 -29.83 7.86
N HIS A 204 -41.97 -30.78 8.46
CA HIS A 204 -42.51 -32.09 8.84
C HIS A 204 -43.64 -31.97 9.88
N TRP A 205 -43.41 -31.23 10.98
CA TRP A 205 -44.43 -31.02 12.01
C TRP A 205 -45.65 -30.24 11.50
N GLU A 206 -45.46 -29.26 10.61
CA GLU A 206 -46.57 -28.54 9.97
C GLU A 206 -47.44 -29.49 9.13
N THR A 207 -46.82 -30.42 8.41
CA THR A 207 -47.52 -31.44 7.61
C THR A 207 -48.31 -32.40 8.51
N GLU A 208 -47.69 -32.89 9.58
CA GLU A 208 -48.35 -33.79 10.54
C GLU A 208 -49.52 -33.10 11.26
N LEU A 209 -49.35 -31.82 11.63
CA LEU A 209 -50.42 -31.02 12.21
C LEU A 209 -51.61 -30.87 11.25
N LEU A 210 -51.35 -30.63 9.96
CA LEU A 210 -52.39 -30.53 8.94
C LEU A 210 -53.15 -31.86 8.81
N GLN A 211 -52.43 -32.97 8.78
CA GLN A 211 -52.99 -34.31 8.66
C GLN A 211 -53.86 -34.68 9.87
N LEU A 212 -53.38 -34.38 11.09
CA LEU A 212 -54.16 -34.59 12.31
C LEU A 212 -55.42 -33.72 12.34
N LYS A 213 -55.36 -32.50 11.82
CA LYS A 213 -56.51 -31.60 11.73
C LYS A 213 -57.57 -32.14 10.77
N GLU A 214 -57.16 -32.66 9.61
CA GLU A 214 -58.05 -33.30 8.65
C GLU A 214 -58.69 -34.58 9.22
N GLN A 215 -57.89 -35.43 9.90
CA GLN A 215 -58.40 -36.61 10.58
C GLN A 215 -59.43 -36.25 11.67
N ASN A 216 -59.16 -35.23 12.49
CA ASN A 216 -60.11 -34.76 13.50
C ASN A 216 -61.42 -34.24 12.88
N GLN A 217 -61.35 -33.48 11.77
CA GLN A 217 -62.54 -33.03 11.06
C GLN A 217 -63.36 -34.21 10.52
N LYS A 218 -62.70 -35.21 9.93
CA LYS A 218 -63.35 -36.42 9.44
C LYS A 218 -64.05 -37.16 10.59
N MET A 219 -63.34 -37.42 11.68
CA MET A 219 -63.88 -38.07 12.88
C MET A 219 -65.07 -37.29 13.47
N SER A 220 -65.00 -35.96 13.53
CA SER A 220 -66.11 -35.12 13.97
C SER A 220 -67.36 -35.30 13.10
N SER A 221 -67.19 -35.30 11.77
CA SER A 221 -68.31 -35.51 10.83
C SER A 221 -68.92 -36.92 10.92
N GLU A 222 -68.09 -37.93 11.18
CA GLU A 222 -68.55 -39.30 11.40
C GLU A 222 -69.30 -39.40 12.73
N ASN A 223 -68.79 -38.76 13.78
CA ASN A 223 -69.42 -38.72 15.09
C ASN A 223 -70.78 -38.01 15.07
N GLU A 224 -70.91 -36.91 14.31
CA GLU A 224 -72.19 -36.24 14.06
C GLU A 224 -73.19 -37.17 13.35
N LYS A 225 -72.75 -37.88 12.29
CA LYS A 225 -73.60 -38.85 11.58
C LYS A 225 -74.07 -39.99 12.48
N VAL A 226 -73.17 -40.50 13.33
CA VAL A 226 -73.51 -41.53 14.32
C VAL A 226 -74.51 -40.97 15.33
N GLY A 227 -74.31 -39.74 15.82
CA GLY A 227 -75.25 -39.04 16.70
C GLY A 227 -76.65 -38.96 16.12
N VAL A 228 -76.79 -38.47 14.88
CA VAL A 228 -78.09 -38.42 14.18
C VAL A 228 -78.73 -39.81 14.05
N ARG A 229 -77.93 -40.84 13.78
CA ARG A 229 -78.43 -42.22 13.66
C ARG A 229 -78.89 -42.79 15.01
N VAL A 230 -78.19 -42.46 16.10
CA VAL A 230 -78.60 -42.80 17.47
C VAL A 230 -79.93 -42.13 17.80
N ASP A 231 -80.06 -40.82 17.54
CA ASP A 231 -81.30 -40.08 17.77
C ASP A 231 -82.47 -40.67 16.96
N GLN A 232 -82.22 -41.03 15.70
CA GLN A 232 -83.21 -41.67 14.83
C GLN A 232 -83.65 -43.04 15.37
N LEU A 233 -82.70 -43.89 15.77
CA LEU A 233 -83.00 -45.20 16.38
C LEU A 233 -83.75 -45.04 17.70
N GLN A 234 -83.39 -44.05 18.52
CA GLN A 234 -84.05 -43.78 19.78
C GLN A 234 -85.50 -43.31 19.59
N ALA A 235 -85.77 -42.50 18.57
CA ALA A 235 -87.14 -42.13 18.18
C ALA A 235 -87.95 -43.33 17.66
N GLN A 236 -87.33 -44.22 16.87
CA GLN A 236 -87.96 -45.46 16.40
C GLN A 236 -88.30 -46.39 17.57
N LEU A 237 -87.37 -46.60 18.50
CA LEU A 237 -87.61 -47.40 19.71
C LEU A 237 -88.76 -46.82 20.54
N SER A 238 -88.78 -45.50 20.78
CA SER A 238 -89.88 -44.85 21.51
C SER A 238 -91.24 -45.02 20.82
N THR A 239 -91.25 -45.02 19.48
CA THR A 239 -92.47 -45.26 18.71
C THR A 239 -92.95 -46.70 18.86
N GLN A 240 -92.04 -47.67 18.74
CA GLN A 240 -92.34 -49.09 18.94
C GLN A 240 -92.78 -49.39 20.38
N GLU A 241 -92.16 -48.76 21.38
CA GLU A 241 -92.56 -48.85 22.78
C GLU A 241 -94.02 -48.39 22.97
N LYS A 242 -94.40 -47.24 22.39
CA LYS A 242 -95.80 -46.75 22.43
C LYS A 242 -96.78 -47.65 21.69
N GLU A 243 -96.39 -48.22 20.56
CA GLU A 243 -97.22 -49.18 19.82
C GLU A 243 -97.41 -50.47 20.63
N MET A 244 -96.35 -50.98 21.24
CA MET A 244 -96.40 -52.14 22.12
C MET A 244 -97.28 -51.87 23.34
N GLU A 245 -97.15 -50.70 23.97
CA GLU A 245 -98.00 -50.29 25.10
C GLU A 245 -99.48 -50.21 24.71
N LYS A 246 -99.81 -49.69 23.52
CA LYS A 246 -101.19 -49.70 22.98
C LYS A 246 -101.72 -51.11 22.72
N LEU A 247 -100.90 -52.00 22.16
CA LEU A 247 -101.30 -53.39 21.93
C LEU A 247 -101.55 -54.12 23.26
N VAL A 248 -100.67 -53.91 24.24
CA VAL A 248 -100.84 -54.45 25.60
C VAL A 248 -102.12 -53.91 26.25
N GLN A 249 -102.40 -52.61 26.16
CA GLN A 249 -103.64 -52.02 26.66
C GLN A 249 -104.87 -52.59 25.94
N GLY A 250 -104.83 -52.72 24.61
CA GLY A 250 -105.92 -53.30 23.83
C GLY A 250 -106.18 -54.77 24.15
N ASP A 251 -105.14 -55.56 24.43
CA ASP A 251 -105.28 -56.93 24.91
C ASP A 251 -105.84 -56.99 26.33
N GLN A 252 -105.46 -56.05 27.22
CA GLN A 252 -106.07 -55.90 28.54
C GLN A 252 -107.57 -55.57 28.43
N ASP A 253 -107.95 -54.55 27.65
CA ASP A 253 -109.34 -54.14 27.45
C ASP A 253 -110.20 -55.29 26.87
N LYS A 254 -109.67 -56.04 25.89
CA LYS A 254 -110.35 -57.23 25.34
C LYS A 254 -110.49 -58.34 26.37
N THR A 255 -109.47 -58.54 27.20
CA THR A 255 -109.52 -59.54 28.28
C THR A 255 -110.61 -59.18 29.29
N GLU A 256 -110.73 -57.89 29.65
CA GLU A 256 -111.80 -57.38 30.50
C GLU A 256 -113.19 -57.54 29.85
N GLN A 257 -113.33 -57.22 28.56
CA GLN A 257 -114.58 -57.42 27.81
C GLN A 257 -114.98 -58.89 27.73
N LEU A 258 -114.03 -59.80 27.47
CA LEU A 258 -114.27 -61.24 27.48
C LEU A 258 -114.71 -61.72 28.86
N GLU A 259 -114.12 -61.18 29.94
CA GLU A 259 -114.54 -61.50 31.30
C GLU A 259 -115.97 -60.99 31.60
N HIS A 260 -116.31 -59.78 31.14
CA HIS A 260 -117.66 -59.23 31.25
C HIS A 260 -118.69 -60.08 30.50
N LEU A 261 -118.45 -60.37 29.21
CA LEU A 261 -119.33 -61.24 28.40
C LEU A 261 -119.45 -62.64 28.99
N ARG A 262 -118.38 -63.17 29.60
CA ARG A 262 -118.42 -64.46 30.31
C ARG A 262 -119.35 -64.39 31.53
N LYS A 263 -119.29 -63.30 32.31
CA LYS A 263 -120.20 -63.06 33.44
C LYS A 263 -121.66 -62.93 32.96
N GLU A 264 -121.91 -62.16 31.90
CA GLU A 264 -123.25 -62.03 31.31
C GLU A 264 -123.78 -63.36 30.77
N ASN A 265 -122.97 -64.14 30.03
CA ASN A 265 -123.37 -65.48 29.57
C ASN A 265 -123.69 -66.40 30.74
N SER A 266 -122.89 -66.39 31.81
CA SER A 266 -123.19 -67.15 33.03
C SER A 266 -124.51 -66.71 33.68
N GLN A 267 -124.80 -65.41 33.70
CA GLN A 267 -126.08 -64.87 34.19
C GLN A 267 -127.26 -65.28 33.32
N LEU A 268 -127.15 -65.18 32.00
CA LEU A 268 -128.20 -65.62 31.06
C LEU A 268 -128.47 -67.12 31.16
N LEU A 269 -127.44 -67.95 31.35
CA LEU A 269 -127.58 -69.39 31.60
C LEU A 269 -128.35 -69.67 32.91
N LEU A 270 -128.11 -68.88 33.96
CA LEU A 270 -128.87 -68.95 35.21
C LEU A 270 -130.34 -68.54 35.00
N THR A 271 -130.62 -67.49 34.21
CA THR A 271 -132.00 -67.04 33.93
C THR A 271 -132.76 -68.01 33.04
N LEU A 272 -132.10 -68.62 32.05
CA LEU A 272 -132.67 -69.68 31.20
C LEU A 272 -132.96 -70.96 32.00
N ALA A 273 -132.16 -71.25 33.04
CA ALA A 273 -132.45 -72.34 33.96
C ALA A 273 -133.68 -72.06 34.83
N GLN A 274 -133.92 -70.79 35.21
CA GLN A 274 -135.09 -70.36 36.01
C GLN A 274 -136.40 -70.26 35.21
N GLN A 275 -136.36 -70.10 33.88
CA GLN A 275 -137.57 -70.10 33.03
C GLN A 275 -138.04 -71.51 32.62
N ARG A 276 -137.37 -72.56 33.08
CA ARG A 276 -137.70 -73.97 32.81
C ARG A 276 -138.21 -74.75 34.04
N GLU A 277 -138.53 -74.05 35.14
CA GLU A 277 -139.40 -74.56 36.21
C GLU A 277 -140.88 -74.34 35.87
#